data_AF-A0AAW9IYG6-F1
#
_entry.id   AF-A0AAW9IYG6-F1
#
_cell.length_a   1.000
_cell.length_b   1.000
_cell.length_c   1.000
_cell.angle_alpha   90.00
_cell.angle_beta   90.00
_cell.angle_gamma   90.00
#
_symmetry.space_group_name_H-M   'P 1'
#
loop_
_entity.id
_entity.type
_entity.pdbx_description
1 polymer ?
#
loop_
_entity_poly.entity_id
_entity_poly.type
_entity_poly.pdbx_seq_one_letter_code
_entity_poly.pdbx_strand_id
1 'polypeptide(L)'
;ELIHYLRNRNVVVAIAHSTATYEEARKAFKEGASHITHCFNAMPAIHHREPGLVTAALEDDNVSVQAIVDGIHLHPGIIRLMHKVKGADRMVLTTDALQAMGVGDGNYLFGGHHVVVKDGVARLKDGTLASSTTTMNKSLRLSVEFGISLCD
;
A
#
# COMPACT_ATOMS: atom_id res chain seq x y z
N GLU A 1 -12.29 8.31 -18.13
CA GLU A 1 -13.76 8.37 -17.98
C GLU A 1 -14.22 7.99 -16.57
N LEU A 2 -14.00 6.77 -16.09
CA LEU A 2 -14.45 6.36 -14.74
C LEU A 2 -13.84 7.21 -13.61
N ILE A 3 -12.56 7.56 -13.70
CA ILE A 3 -11.88 8.45 -12.73
C ILE A 3 -12.65 9.77 -12.60
N HIS A 4 -12.90 10.43 -13.72
CA HIS A 4 -13.64 11.69 -13.78
C HIS A 4 -15.07 11.55 -13.23
N TYR A 5 -15.77 10.49 -13.61
CA TYR A 5 -17.14 10.21 -13.14
C TYR A 5 -17.23 10.07 -11.62
N LEU A 6 -16.29 9.33 -11.01
CA LEU A 6 -16.21 9.10 -9.56
C LEU A 6 -15.78 10.35 -8.81
N ARG A 7 -14.79 11.07 -9.33
CA ARG A 7 -14.31 12.33 -8.76
C ARG A 7 -15.41 13.40 -8.69
N ASN A 8 -16.24 13.51 -9.73
CA ASN A 8 -17.40 14.42 -9.74
C ASN A 8 -18.50 14.03 -8.73
N ARG A 9 -18.38 12.86 -8.10
CA ARG A 9 -19.27 12.37 -7.02
C ARG A 9 -18.57 12.36 -5.66
N ASN A 10 -17.43 13.04 -5.53
CA ASN A 10 -16.62 13.10 -4.32
C ASN A 10 -16.16 11.70 -3.82
N VAL A 11 -16.01 10.74 -4.74
CA VAL A 11 -15.41 9.45 -4.44
C VAL A 11 -13.90 9.54 -4.65
N VAL A 12 -13.12 9.14 -3.64
CA VAL A 12 -11.66 9.03 -3.76
C VAL A 12 -11.32 7.88 -4.68
N VAL A 13 -10.62 8.18 -5.77
CA VAL A 13 -10.15 7.16 -6.71
C VAL A 13 -8.73 6.76 -6.33
N ALA A 14 -8.60 5.51 -5.86
CA ALA A 14 -7.32 4.90 -5.53
C ALA A 14 -6.83 3.97 -6.65
N ILE A 15 -5.54 4.04 -6.98
CA ILE A 15 -4.90 3.15 -7.96
C ILE A 15 -4.21 2.01 -7.20
N ALA A 16 -4.45 0.78 -7.66
CA ALA A 16 -3.91 -0.46 -7.08
C ALA A 16 -3.68 -1.49 -8.19
N HIS A 17 -2.86 -2.52 -7.93
CA HIS A 17 -2.68 -3.69 -8.81
C HIS A 17 -2.52 -3.34 -10.29
N SER A 18 -1.66 -2.37 -10.58
CA SER A 18 -1.51 -1.81 -11.92
C SER A 18 -0.04 -1.80 -12.35
N THR A 19 0.19 -2.14 -13.60
CA THR A 19 1.47 -2.03 -14.29
C THR A 19 1.60 -0.72 -15.08
N ALA A 20 0.81 0.30 -14.73
CA ALA A 20 0.83 1.59 -15.41
C ALA A 20 2.24 2.18 -15.46
N THR A 21 2.59 2.69 -16.63
CA THR A 21 3.80 3.50 -16.83
C THR A 21 3.71 4.80 -16.04
N TYR A 22 4.85 5.47 -15.88
CA TYR A 22 4.92 6.77 -15.23
C TYR A 22 3.95 7.80 -15.85
N GLU A 23 3.91 7.87 -17.18
CA GLU A 23 3.06 8.83 -17.88
C GLU A 23 1.56 8.49 -17.79
N GLU A 24 1.20 7.21 -17.81
CA GLU A 24 -0.17 6.76 -17.58
C GLU A 24 -0.65 7.09 -16.16
N ALA A 25 0.21 6.87 -15.16
CA ALA A 25 -0.07 7.22 -13.77
C ALA A 25 -0.29 8.73 -13.61
N ARG A 26 0.62 9.56 -14.15
CA ARG A 26 0.47 11.03 -14.14
C ARG A 26 -0.80 11.49 -14.84
N LYS A 27 -1.18 10.86 -15.95
CA LYS A 27 -2.44 11.14 -16.62
C LYS A 27 -3.62 10.81 -15.71
N ALA A 28 -3.62 9.65 -15.05
CA ALA A 28 -4.68 9.27 -14.11
C ALA A 28 -4.80 10.26 -12.94
N PHE A 29 -3.69 10.77 -12.41
CA PHE A 29 -3.71 11.77 -11.34
C PHE A 29 -4.30 13.11 -11.80
N LYS A 30 -3.91 13.58 -13.00
CA LYS A 30 -4.51 14.77 -13.62
C LYS A 30 -6.03 14.64 -13.81
N GLU A 31 -6.51 13.43 -14.09
CA GLU A 31 -7.93 13.13 -14.24
C GLU A 31 -8.68 13.02 -12.89
N GLY A 32 -7.97 13.02 -11.76
CA GLY A 32 -8.54 13.08 -10.41
C GLY A 32 -8.28 11.87 -9.51
N ALA A 33 -7.51 10.88 -9.96
CA ALA A 33 -6.99 9.86 -9.04
C ALA A 33 -6.05 10.52 -8.03
N SER A 34 -6.20 10.19 -6.75
CA SER A 34 -5.54 10.94 -5.66
C SER A 34 -5.01 10.05 -4.55
N HIS A 35 -5.03 8.73 -4.75
CA HIS A 35 -4.59 7.78 -3.74
C HIS A 35 -3.94 6.54 -4.36
N ILE A 36 -2.97 5.96 -3.67
CA ILE A 36 -2.39 4.65 -4.01
C ILE A 36 -2.69 3.65 -2.89
N THR A 37 -3.32 2.54 -3.24
CA THR A 37 -3.56 1.42 -2.32
C THR A 37 -2.27 0.63 -2.12
N HIS A 38 -1.95 0.29 -0.87
CA HIS A 38 -0.77 -0.48 -0.43
C HIS A 38 0.46 -0.31 -1.35
N CYS A 39 0.96 0.91 -1.47
CA CYS A 39 2.01 1.32 -2.41
C CYS A 39 3.22 0.34 -2.39
N PHE A 40 3.86 0.14 -3.54
CA PHE A 40 4.84 -0.91 -3.87
C PHE A 40 4.27 -2.33 -4.04
N ASN A 41 3.22 -2.71 -3.31
CA ASN A 41 2.69 -4.07 -3.38
C ASN A 41 1.86 -4.27 -4.65
N ALA A 42 2.10 -5.38 -5.37
CA ALA A 42 1.49 -5.68 -6.67
C ALA A 42 1.64 -4.56 -7.71
N MET A 43 2.79 -3.87 -7.69
CA MET A 43 3.19 -2.85 -8.65
C MET A 43 4.60 -3.18 -9.17
N PRO A 44 4.98 -2.73 -10.38
CA PRO A 44 6.35 -2.90 -10.88
C PRO A 44 7.38 -2.25 -9.95
N ALA A 45 8.57 -2.85 -9.87
CA ALA A 45 9.70 -2.24 -9.19
C ALA A 45 10.14 -0.95 -9.90
N ILE A 46 10.73 -0.02 -9.14
CA ILE A 46 11.26 1.22 -9.70
C ILE A 46 12.51 0.89 -10.51
N HIS A 47 12.54 1.31 -11.78
CA HIS A 47 13.71 1.23 -12.65
C HIS A 47 14.07 2.64 -13.16
N HIS A 48 15.36 2.97 -13.27
CA HIS A 48 15.81 4.35 -13.55
C HIS A 48 15.39 4.92 -14.91
N ARG A 49 15.07 4.07 -15.90
CA ARG A 49 14.52 4.49 -17.20
C ARG A 49 13.00 4.36 -17.31
N GLU A 50 12.40 3.56 -16.43
CA GLU A 50 10.98 3.21 -16.46
C GLU A 50 10.47 3.21 -15.02
N PRO A 51 10.31 4.41 -14.41
CA PRO A 51 10.15 4.54 -12.98
C PRO A 51 8.75 4.16 -12.47
N GLY A 52 7.78 4.06 -13.38
CA GLY A 52 6.46 3.49 -13.14
C GLY A 52 5.54 4.28 -12.20
N LEU A 53 4.40 3.66 -11.87
CA LEU A 53 3.35 4.20 -11.01
C LEU A 53 3.85 4.66 -9.64
N VAL A 54 4.72 3.88 -8.99
CA VAL A 54 5.19 4.17 -7.63
C VAL A 54 5.95 5.49 -7.60
N THR A 55 6.86 5.71 -8.55
CA THR A 55 7.61 6.97 -8.61
C THR A 55 6.70 8.16 -8.90
N ALA A 56 5.76 8.01 -9.84
CA ALA A 56 4.78 9.06 -10.15
C ALA A 56 3.96 9.47 -8.91
N ALA A 57 3.55 8.51 -8.08
CA ALA A 57 2.79 8.80 -6.87
C ALA A 57 3.64 9.42 -5.75
N LEU A 58 4.90 9.02 -5.65
CA LEU A 58 5.83 9.60 -4.67
C LEU A 58 6.11 11.07 -5.00
N GLU A 59 6.30 11.41 -6.27
CA GLU A 59 6.57 12.79 -6.72
C GLU A 59 5.37 13.74 -6.66
N ASP A 60 4.13 13.26 -6.75
CA ASP A 60 2.93 14.12 -6.79
C ASP A 60 2.39 14.42 -5.39
N ASP A 61 2.61 15.63 -4.87
CA ASP A 61 2.16 16.09 -3.55
C ASP A 61 0.63 15.99 -3.31
N ASN A 62 -0.17 15.88 -4.37
CA ASN A 62 -1.63 15.75 -4.27
C ASN A 62 -2.08 14.28 -4.12
N VAL A 63 -1.17 13.34 -4.31
CA VAL A 63 -1.45 11.90 -4.19
C VAL A 63 -0.97 11.40 -2.83
N SER A 64 -1.85 10.77 -2.06
CA SER A 64 -1.46 10.05 -0.85
C SER A 64 -1.17 8.57 -1.15
N VAL A 65 -0.32 7.96 -0.33
CA VAL A 65 0.13 6.57 -0.52
C VAL A 65 -0.15 5.75 0.73
N GLN A 66 -0.74 4.58 0.56
CA GLN A 66 -0.94 3.65 1.67
C GLN A 66 0.30 2.80 1.93
N ALA A 67 0.63 2.60 3.20
CA ALA A 67 1.70 1.72 3.65
C ALA A 67 1.16 0.64 4.59
N ILE A 68 1.47 -0.62 4.27
CA ILE A 68 1.31 -1.74 5.20
C ILE A 68 2.59 -1.81 6.04
N VAL A 69 2.53 -1.28 7.25
CA VAL A 69 3.68 -1.25 8.18
C VAL A 69 3.62 -2.47 9.10
N ASP A 70 4.09 -3.61 8.60
CA ASP A 70 4.19 -4.85 9.38
C ASP A 70 5.62 -5.44 9.42
N GLY A 71 6.56 -4.79 8.73
CA GLY A 71 7.95 -5.24 8.57
C GLY A 71 8.11 -6.40 7.58
N ILE A 72 7.05 -6.81 6.88
CA ILE A 72 7.01 -7.93 5.95
C ILE A 72 6.73 -7.44 4.53
N HIS A 73 5.66 -6.66 4.35
CA HIS A 73 5.27 -6.13 3.05
C HIS A 73 6.24 -5.07 2.55
N LEU A 74 6.77 -4.26 3.47
CA LEU A 74 7.71 -3.20 3.18
C LEU A 74 8.93 -3.31 4.10
N HIS A 75 10.12 -3.17 3.51
CA HIS A 75 11.34 -2.99 4.27
C HIS A 75 11.28 -1.64 5.04
N PRO A 76 11.77 -1.55 6.29
CA PRO A 76 11.74 -0.29 7.07
C PRO A 76 12.35 0.92 6.35
N GLY A 77 13.34 0.69 5.48
CA GLY A 77 13.92 1.73 4.63
C GLY A 77 12.93 2.34 3.63
N ILE A 78 12.02 1.54 3.06
CA ILE A 78 10.97 2.02 2.15
C ILE A 78 9.90 2.79 2.93
N ILE A 79 9.54 2.31 4.13
CA ILE A 79 8.60 3.01 5.02
C ILE A 79 9.12 4.41 5.36
N ARG A 80 10.40 4.52 5.77
CA ARG A 80 11.04 5.83 6.00
C ARG A 80 11.13 6.68 4.74
N LEU A 81 11.38 6.09 3.57
CA LEU A 81 11.43 6.83 2.30
C LEU A 81 10.06 7.42 1.97
N MET A 82 9.00 6.62 2.05
CA MET A 82 7.62 7.08 1.86
C MET A 82 7.30 8.23 2.80
N HIS A 83 7.60 8.08 4.10
CA HIS A 83 7.40 9.14 5.07
C HIS A 83 8.22 10.40 4.74
N LYS A 84 9.49 10.25 4.38
CA LYS A 84 10.36 11.38 4.04
C LYS A 84 9.85 12.18 2.83
N VAL A 85 9.30 11.51 1.83
CA VAL A 85 8.83 12.15 0.60
C VAL A 85 7.41 12.70 0.76
N LYS A 86 6.52 11.97 1.45
CA LYS A 86 5.10 12.32 1.54
C LYS A 86 4.71 13.07 2.82
N GLY A 87 5.51 12.92 3.88
CA GLY A 87 5.18 13.41 5.21
C GLY A 87 3.98 12.70 5.85
N ALA A 88 3.69 13.10 7.09
CA ALA A 88 2.55 12.63 7.88
C ALA A 88 1.20 12.80 7.16
N ASP A 89 1.03 13.90 6.43
CA ASP A 89 -0.26 14.25 5.81
C ASP A 89 -0.63 13.38 4.59
N ARG A 90 0.36 12.72 3.95
CA ARG A 90 0.16 11.99 2.69
C ARG A 90 0.63 10.54 2.72
N MET A 91 1.30 10.08 3.77
CA MET A 91 1.51 8.66 4.01
C MET A 91 0.41 8.11 4.92
N VAL A 92 -0.40 7.18 4.41
CA VAL A 92 -1.55 6.62 5.13
C VAL A 92 -1.24 5.21 5.61
N LEU A 93 -1.33 4.95 6.91
CA LEU A 93 -1.22 3.58 7.43
C LEU A 93 -2.47 2.78 7.07
N THR A 94 -2.26 1.57 6.56
CA THR A 94 -3.32 0.58 6.38
C THR A 94 -2.90 -0.74 6.99
N THR A 95 -3.84 -1.51 7.52
CA THR A 95 -3.56 -2.89 7.89
C THR A 95 -3.56 -3.77 6.65
N ASP A 96 -4.43 -3.50 5.67
CA ASP A 96 -4.78 -4.44 4.60
C ASP A 96 -4.96 -5.87 5.16
N ALA A 97 -5.66 -5.99 6.29
CA ALA A 97 -5.72 -7.23 7.05
C ALA A 97 -6.89 -8.13 6.62
N LEU A 98 -6.65 -9.43 6.59
CA LEU A 98 -7.69 -10.44 6.37
C LEU A 98 -8.24 -10.98 7.70
N GLN A 99 -9.26 -11.84 7.61
CA GLN A 99 -9.97 -12.45 8.74
C GLN A 99 -9.10 -13.17 9.79
N ALA A 100 -7.83 -13.48 9.47
CA ALA A 100 -6.89 -14.10 10.39
C ALA A 100 -6.32 -13.11 11.43
N MET A 101 -6.46 -11.79 11.19
CA MET A 101 -6.07 -10.75 12.12
C MET A 101 -6.77 -10.95 13.47
N GLY A 102 -5.99 -11.21 14.52
CA GLY A 102 -6.50 -11.46 15.88
C GLY A 102 -7.01 -12.89 16.12
N VAL A 103 -7.05 -13.76 15.10
CA VAL A 103 -7.40 -15.19 15.23
C VAL A 103 -6.14 -16.05 15.34
N GLY A 104 -5.15 -15.78 14.50
CA GLY A 104 -3.85 -16.45 14.52
C GLY A 104 -3.61 -17.39 13.33
N ASP A 105 -2.61 -18.24 13.46
CA ASP A 105 -2.17 -19.15 12.40
C ASP A 105 -3.22 -20.19 12.03
N GLY A 106 -3.26 -20.57 10.75
CA GLY A 106 -4.26 -21.51 10.26
C GLY A 106 -4.48 -21.45 8.75
N ASN A 107 -5.51 -22.15 8.30
CA ASN A 107 -5.94 -22.19 6.91
C ASN A 107 -7.21 -21.36 6.74
N TYR A 108 -7.23 -20.49 5.75
CA TYR A 108 -8.29 -19.51 5.51
C TYR A 108 -8.69 -19.49 4.05
N LEU A 109 -9.89 -18.97 3.78
CA LEU A 109 -10.37 -18.68 2.43
C LEU A 109 -10.50 -17.17 2.25
N PHE A 110 -9.72 -16.57 1.36
CA PHE A 110 -9.69 -15.13 1.12
C PHE A 110 -9.88 -14.85 -0.37
N GLY A 111 -10.95 -14.13 -0.73
CA GLY A 111 -11.27 -13.85 -2.14
C GLY A 111 -11.45 -15.12 -2.99
N GLY A 112 -11.83 -16.25 -2.39
CA GLY A 112 -11.92 -17.55 -3.08
C GLY A 112 -10.60 -18.32 -3.15
N HIS A 113 -9.49 -17.76 -2.66
CA HIS A 113 -8.18 -18.42 -2.62
C HIS A 113 -7.89 -19.03 -1.25
N HIS A 114 -7.23 -20.19 -1.26
CA HIS A 114 -6.70 -20.78 -0.03
C HIS A 114 -5.45 -20.02 0.42
N VAL A 115 -5.50 -19.54 1.66
CA VAL A 115 -4.41 -18.82 2.33
C VAL A 115 -3.96 -19.63 3.53
N VAL A 116 -2.65 -19.79 3.69
CA VAL A 116 -2.02 -20.35 4.88
C VAL A 116 -1.39 -19.21 5.66
N VAL A 117 -1.76 -19.07 6.92
CA VAL A 117 -1.13 -18.15 7.87
C VAL A 117 -0.20 -18.93 8.76
N LYS A 118 1.08 -18.59 8.73
CA LYS A 118 2.12 -19.18 9.57
C LYS A 118 3.01 -18.08 10.12
N ASP A 119 3.30 -18.12 11.41
CA ASP A 119 4.06 -17.10 12.14
C ASP A 119 3.46 -15.69 11.92
N GLY A 120 2.12 -15.63 11.82
CA GLY A 120 1.37 -14.41 11.49
C GLY A 120 1.48 -13.95 10.03
N VAL A 121 2.19 -14.65 9.15
CA VAL A 121 2.35 -14.24 7.73
C VAL A 121 1.39 -15.02 6.85
N ALA A 122 0.51 -14.29 6.14
CA ALA A 122 -0.45 -14.85 5.22
C ALA A 122 0.14 -15.05 3.82
N ARG A 123 0.06 -16.27 3.29
CA ARG A 123 0.55 -16.60 1.95
C ARG A 123 -0.41 -17.50 1.18
N LEU A 124 -0.45 -17.30 -0.14
CA LEU A 124 -1.00 -18.27 -1.08
C LEU A 124 -0.11 -19.52 -1.18
N LYS A 125 -0.60 -20.56 -1.85
CA LYS A 125 0.12 -21.83 -2.05
C LYS A 125 1.46 -21.67 -2.77
N ASP A 126 1.58 -20.68 -3.65
CA ASP A 126 2.80 -20.35 -4.40
C ASP A 126 3.78 -19.45 -3.61
N GLY A 127 3.43 -19.08 -2.38
CA GLY A 127 4.24 -18.24 -1.51
C GLY A 127 3.99 -16.74 -1.64
N THR A 128 3.13 -16.30 -2.57
CA THR A 128 2.72 -14.89 -2.70
C THR A 128 2.06 -14.42 -1.41
N LEU A 129 2.43 -13.22 -0.93
CA LEU A 129 1.77 -12.61 0.23
C LEU A 129 0.29 -12.37 -0.09
N ALA A 130 -0.57 -12.75 0.84
CA ALA A 130 -2.01 -12.64 0.68
C ALA A 130 -2.58 -11.77 1.79
N SER A 131 -2.61 -10.45 1.58
CA SER A 131 -3.04 -9.49 2.60
C SER A 131 -2.14 -9.61 3.87
N SER A 132 -2.45 -8.90 4.94
CA SER A 132 -1.71 -8.95 6.19
C SER A 132 -2.53 -9.56 7.34
N THR A 133 -1.88 -9.72 8.48
CA THR A 133 -2.54 -10.00 9.77
C THR A 133 -2.24 -8.91 10.81
N THR A 134 -1.61 -7.79 10.39
CA THR A 134 -1.20 -6.74 11.32
C THR A 134 -2.41 -5.96 11.82
N THR A 135 -2.35 -5.49 13.06
CA THR A 135 -3.34 -4.58 13.65
C THR A 135 -2.84 -3.15 13.55
N MET A 136 -3.77 -2.17 13.55
CA MET A 136 -3.38 -0.76 13.39
C MET A 136 -2.45 -0.26 14.50
N ASN A 137 -2.65 -0.69 15.74
CA ASN A 137 -1.77 -0.36 16.87
C ASN A 137 -0.37 -0.99 16.72
N LYS A 138 -0.26 -2.20 16.13
CA LYS A 138 1.05 -2.80 15.82
C LYS A 138 1.74 -2.02 14.72
N SER A 139 1.00 -1.62 13.68
CA SER A 139 1.54 -0.81 12.58
C SER A 139 2.05 0.54 13.08
N LEU A 140 1.29 1.24 13.92
CA LEU A 140 1.73 2.50 14.54
C LEU A 140 3.00 2.31 15.39
N ARG A 141 3.05 1.28 16.24
CA ARG A 141 4.23 0.97 17.04
C ARG A 141 5.47 0.73 16.16
N LEU A 142 5.31 -0.06 15.09
CA LEU A 142 6.38 -0.35 14.15
C LEU A 142 6.84 0.90 13.40
N SER A 143 5.93 1.82 13.01
CA SER A 143 6.31 3.10 12.42
C SER A 143 7.28 3.87 13.32
N VAL A 144 6.98 3.93 14.62
CA VAL A 144 7.84 4.58 15.62
C VAL A 144 9.17 3.85 15.80
N GLU A 145 9.15 2.52 15.93
CA GLU A 145 10.36 1.69 16.02
C GLU A 145 11.26 1.83 14.77
N PHE A 146 10.66 2.09 13.60
CA PHE A 146 11.39 2.32 12.36
C PHE A 146 11.92 3.74 12.18
N GLY A 147 11.63 4.65 13.11
CA GLY A 147 12.19 6.00 13.19
C GLY A 147 11.28 7.12 12.71
N ILE A 148 9.97 6.90 12.64
CA ILE A 148 8.97 7.97 12.42
C ILE A 148 8.52 8.52 13.77
N SER A 149 8.28 9.83 13.89
CA SER A 149 7.80 10.43 15.14
C SER A 149 6.40 9.89 15.47
N LEU A 150 6.07 9.75 16.76
CA LEU A 150 4.70 9.40 17.17
C LEU A 150 3.69 10.53 16.88
N CYS A 151 4.17 11.77 16.77
CA CYS A 151 3.34 12.93 16.47
C CYS A 151 3.07 13.10 14.96
N ASP A 152 3.79 12.37 14.12
CA ASP A 152 3.59 12.29 12.67
C ASP A 152 2.60 11.15 12.36
#